data_AF-A0A954TYC5-F1
#
_entry.id   AF-A0A954TYC5-F1
#
_cell.length_a   1.000
_cell.length_b   1.000
_cell.length_c   1.000
_cell.angle_alpha   90.00
_cell.angle_beta   90.00
_cell.angle_gamma   90.00
#
_symmetry.space_group_name_H-M   'P 1'
#
loop_
_entity.id
_entity.type
_entity.pdbx_description
1 polymer ?
#
loop_
_entity_poly.entity_id
_entity_poly.type
_entity_poly.pdbx_seq_one_letter_code
_entity_poly.pdbx_strand_id
1 'polypeptide(L)' 'MDREELTELIKEGPVLVKMNNGDTYEIPSSEFAVVSDLHVHLLVRSESDGKLRGKLLSLVCICSAELLVS' A
#
# COMPACT_ATOMS: atom_id res chain seq x y z
N MET A 1 -3.51 11.20 -0.19
CA MET A 1 -3.98 10.32 0.89
C MET A 1 -3.40 10.79 2.21
N ASP A 2 -4.18 10.77 3.29
CA ASP A 2 -3.71 11.06 4.64
C ASP A 2 -3.09 9.82 5.31
N ARG A 3 -2.14 10.02 6.24
CA ARG A 3 -1.40 8.91 6.87
C ARG A 3 -2.32 8.10 7.79
N GLU A 4 -3.11 8.79 8.60
CA GLU A 4 -4.03 8.20 9.57
C GLU A 4 -5.11 7.41 8.85
N GLU A 5 -5.70 7.98 7.80
CA GLU A 5 -6.71 7.33 6.96
C GLU A 5 -6.18 6.00 6.37
N LEU A 6 -5.01 6.02 5.74
CA LEU A 6 -4.41 4.81 5.16
C LEU A 6 -4.04 3.78 6.24
N THR A 7 -3.57 4.24 7.40
CA THR A 7 -3.19 3.37 8.51
C THR A 7 -4.41 2.62 9.07
N GLU A 8 -5.55 3.29 9.22
CA GLU A 8 -6.77 2.64 9.68
C GLU A 8 -7.33 1.66 8.64
N LEU A 9 -7.35 2.04 7.35
CA LEU A 9 -7.76 1.13 6.27
C LEU A 9 -6.95 -0.18 6.26
N ILE A 10 -5.62 -0.08 6.40
CA ILE A 10 -4.73 -1.26 6.42
C ILE A 10 -4.97 -2.16 7.65
N LYS A 11 -5.45 -1.59 8.77
CA LYS A 11 -5.82 -2.38 9.95
C LYS A 11 -7.14 -3.10 9.77
N GLU A 12 -8.06 -2.55 8.99
CA GLU A 12 -9.38 -3.13 8.74
C GLU A 12 -9.30 -4.38 7.85
N GLY A 13 -8.37 -4.42 6.89
CA GLY A 13 -8.19 -5.60 6.05
C GLY A 13 -7.24 -5.37 4.88
N PRO A 14 -7.29 -6.26 3.87
CA PRO A 14 -6.52 -6.10 2.65
C PRO A 14 -6.95 -4.84 1.88
N VAL A 15 -5.98 -4.06 1.38
CA VAL A 15 -6.22 -2.77 0.72
C VAL A 15 -5.62 -2.74 -0.67
N LEU A 16 -6.35 -2.21 -1.64
CA LEU A 16 -5.85 -1.85 -2.96
C LEU A 16 -5.52 -0.35 -3.00
N VAL A 17 -4.25 -0.02 -3.19
CA VAL A 17 -3.77 1.36 -3.32
C VAL A 17 -3.63 1.69 -4.81
N LYS A 18 -4.20 2.83 -5.23
CA LYS A 18 -4.07 3.37 -6.59
C LYS A 18 -3.24 4.63 -6.58
N MET A 19 -2.20 4.65 -7.41
CA MET A 19 -1.28 5.78 -7.59
C MET A 19 -1.75 6.71 -8.72
N ASN A 20 -1.31 7.97 -8.69
CA ASN A 20 -1.63 8.99 -9.69
C ASN A 20 -1.02 8.75 -11.08
N ASN A 21 -0.03 7.86 -11.17
CA ASN A 21 0.53 7.38 -12.43
C ASN A 21 -0.27 6.21 -13.04
N GLY A 22 -1.33 5.75 -12.36
CA GLY A 22 -2.16 4.62 -12.77
C GLY A 22 -1.73 3.26 -12.20
N ASP A 23 -0.56 3.17 -11.55
CA ASP A 23 -0.13 1.93 -10.91
C ASP A 23 -1.04 1.56 -9.74
N THR A 24 -1.20 0.26 -9.50
CA THR A 24 -1.90 -0.28 -8.34
C THR A 24 -1.00 -1.20 -7.52
N TYR A 25 -1.19 -1.17 -6.20
CA TYR A 25 -0.44 -2.00 -5.26
C TYR A 25 -1.40 -2.59 -4.23
N GLU A 26 -1.33 -3.90 -4.02
CA GLU A 26 -2.10 -4.59 -2.99
C GLU A 26 -1.30 -4.63 -1.67
N ILE A 27 -2.00 -4.40 -0.56
CA ILE A 27 -1.51 -4.56 0.80
C ILE A 27 -2.32 -5.70 1.42
N PRO A 28 -1.81 -6.95 1.44
CA PRO A 28 -2.58 -8.10 1.89
C PRO A 28 -2.90 -8.07 3.38
N SER A 29 -2.01 -7.51 4.19
CA SER A 29 -2.19 -7.30 5.63
C SER A 29 -1.25 -6.21 6.13
N SER A 30 -1.47 -5.75 7.37
CA SER A 30 -0.63 -4.74 8.03
C SER A 30 0.86 -5.11 8.14
N GLU A 31 1.21 -6.39 8.07
CA GLU A 31 2.61 -6.85 8.10
C GLU A 31 3.39 -6.50 6.83
N PHE A 32 2.69 -6.17 5.73
CA PHE A 32 3.30 -5.85 4.44
C PHE A 32 3.54 -4.35 4.25
N ALA A 33 3.09 -3.50 5.18
CA ALA A 33 3.16 -2.06 5.02
C ALA A 33 3.57 -1.34 6.31
N VAL A 34 4.46 -0.36 6.17
CA VAL A 34 4.73 0.64 7.23
C VAL A 34 4.42 2.02 6.67
N VAL A 35 3.44 2.69 7.27
CA VAL A 35 3.06 4.06 6.89
C VAL A 35 3.83 5.06 7.74
N SER A 36 4.61 5.92 7.08
CA SER A 36 5.34 7.06 7.67
C SER A 36 4.62 8.37 7.35
N ASP A 37 5.18 9.50 7.77
CA ASP A 37 4.57 10.83 7.56
C ASP A 37 4.41 11.19 6.08
N LEU A 38 5.26 10.66 5.19
CA LEU A 38 5.29 11.05 3.77
C LEU A 38 5.17 9.87 2.81
N HIS A 39 5.42 8.65 3.28
CA HIS A 39 5.48 7.46 2.44
C HIS A 39 4.84 6.26 3.11
N VAL A 40 4.32 5.34 2.31
CA VAL A 40 4.11 3.95 2.71
C VAL A 40 5.24 3.09 2.14
N HIS A 41 5.91 2.36 3.04
CA HIS A 41 6.90 1.33 2.70
C HIS A 41 6.17 0.01 2.56
N LEU A 42 6.10 -0.53 1.35
CA LEU A 42 5.38 -1.74 1.02
C LEU A 42 6.33 -2.90 0.70
N LEU A 43 6.02 -4.10 1.16
CA LEU A 43 6.66 -5.33 0.70
C LEU A 43 5.87 -5.91 -0.48
N VAL A 44 6.49 -5.89 -1.66
CA VAL A 44 5.90 -6.44 -2.90
C VAL A 44 6.64 -7.70 -3.29
N ARG A 45 5.89 -8.73 -3.68
CA ARG A 45 6.49 -9.96 -4.23
C ARG A 45 6.93 -9.70 -5.68
N SER A 46 8.19 -9.96 -5.95
CA SER A 46 8.77 -9.85 -7.28
C SER A 46 8.33 -11.02 -8.15
N GLU A 47 7.75 -10.74 -9.31
CA GLU A 47 7.31 -11.75 -10.28
C GLU A 47 8.46 -12.61 -10.82
N SER A 48 9.68 -12.08 -10.88
CA SER A 48 10.82 -12.77 -11.52
C SER A 48 11.48 -13.83 -10.64
N ASP A 49 11.40 -13.69 -9.32
CA ASP A 49 12.11 -14.55 -8.37
C ASP A 49 11.29 -14.90 -7.11
N GLY A 50 10.05 -14.43 -7.02
CA GLY A 50 9.16 -14.66 -5.89
C GLY A 50 9.61 -14.01 -4.58
N LYS A 51 10.67 -13.20 -4.57
CA LYS A 51 11.21 -12.58 -3.34
C LYS A 51 10.44 -11.32 -2.97
N LEU A 52 10.35 -11.04 -1.66
CA LEU A 52 9.82 -9.77 -1.17
C LEU A 52 10.84 -8.66 -1.38
N ARG A 53 10.38 -7.52 -1.92
CA ARG A 53 11.19 -6.32 -2.12
C ARG A 53 10.44 -5.11 -1.61
N GLY A 54 11.18 -4.19 -0.99
CA GLY A 54 10.64 -2.92 -0.53
C GLY A 54 10.30 -2.00 -1.70
N LYS A 55 9.11 -1.43 -1.67
CA LYS A 55 8.65 -0.37 -2.57
C LYS A 55 8.23 0.82 -1.72
N LEU A 56 8.72 2.01 -2.07
CA LEU A 56 8.34 3.25 -1.42
C LEU A 56 7.28 3.95 -2.27
N LEU A 57 6.11 4.22 -1.69
CA LEU A 57 5.04 4.97 -2.34
C LEU A 57 4.82 6.27 -1.57
N SER A 58 4.93 7.42 -2.24
CA SER A 58 4.64 8.71 -1.62
C SER A 58 3.15 8.89 -1.41
N LEU A 59 2.72 9.27 -0.20
CA LEU A 59 1.31 9.43 0.17
C LEU A 59 0.59 10.49 -0.68
N VAL A 60 1.34 11.52 -1.09
CA VAL A 60 0.85 12.59 -1.98
C VAL A 60 0.50 12.09 -3.40
N CYS A 61 1.06 10.94 -3.80
CA CYS A 61 0.78 10.33 -5.10
C CYS A 61 -0.33 9.27 -5.04
N ILE A 62 -0.84 8.93 -3.84
CA ILE A 62 -1.95 7.99 -3.70
C ILE A 62 -3.26 8.71 -3.99
N CYS A 63 -3.96 8.26 -5.03
CA CYS A 63 -5.25 8.75 -5.46
C CYS A 63 -6.41 8.13 -4.69
N SER A 64 -6.36 6.82 -4.45
CA SER A 64 -7.36 6.11 -3.64
C SER A 64 -6.73 4.91 -2.93
N ALA A 65 -7.34 4.51 -1.83
CA ALA A 65 -7.07 3.28 -1.11
C ALA A 65 -8.42 2.68 -0.72
N GLU A 66 -8.67 1.44 -1.11
CA GLU A 66 -9.98 0.80 -0.97
C GLU A 66 -9.80 -0.59 -0.36
N LEU A 67 -10.69 -0.97 0.55
CA LEU A 67 -10.72 -2.34 1.07
C LEU A 67 -11.07 -3.31 -0.05
N LEU A 68 -10.30 -4.39 -0.14
CA LEU A 68 -10.66 -5.52 -0.97
C LEU A 68 -11.73 -6.33 -0.22
N VAL A 69 -12.99 -6.12 -0.61
CA VAL A 69 -14.13 -6.85 -0.04
C VAL A 69 -13.98 -8.34 -0.40
N SER A 70 -13.91 -9.20 0.61
CA SER A 70 -13.97 -10.65 0.48
C SER A 70 -15.38 -11.14 0.12
#